data_AF-A0A9W8I8H6-F1
#
_entry.id   AF-A0A9W8I8H6-F1
#
_cell.length_a   1.000
_cell.length_b   1.000
_cell.length_c   1.000
_cell.angle_alpha   90.00
_cell.angle_beta   90.00
_cell.angle_gamma   90.00
#
_symmetry.space_group_name_H-M   'P 1'
#
loop_
_entity.id
_entity.type
_entity.pdbx_description
1 polymer ?
#
loop_
_entity_poly.entity_id
_entity_poly.type
_entity_poly.pdbx_seq_one_letter_code
_entity_poly.pdbx_strand_id
1 'polypeptide(L)'
;MLDYFSLVNLHVDTELPCQVIEDGLTVATNEDYPKSELEKYTGILLQRFVYTDQDRCSLKATCLAIGLLKTFGRQLNDGGEIATQRALYSLLNLAHTYYTSNSTNNEDYKSELCSEALTCIANSMLLQPECVAFVAKEQSIDLIIEILDAGKTNSTIAFLCSRCLLLSINTKECARHCVEQHQLQAMLAAVATLYLAPSSTTRFTSQQVLTEILKAALSLCAYSMQYTAEEQKSTMKDESFSSEQAIKFASLLKVSLTVLETSQLEDYHLSGAAKQAIAIAMYFSTCQPKEIEKLWLPEDNMWVRVNALYSLFKSIVIHLVDKPSSSSNGESTGLDFASSSYQNELTPLALVLMRLAAEHSEIRRRLFEDVYPDGTIDFSELPENRSGMSAKLVRLMRNPQGGMLPAAIGDLILALLGHNIKQFIMAVGYGNAAGYMVARNIEIPADIIDSVNENSNEADAVDPVTGRYWSQEDINHELANMTDEEKEREAERLFVLFERLNKTGVIKVENPLRSAVEKGRFQELDSDESEAS
;
A
#
# COMPACT_ATOMS: atom_id res chain seq x y z
N MET A 1 54.36 -7.42 -1.59
CA MET A 1 53.97 -6.00 -1.65
C MET A 1 53.20 -5.75 -0.36
N LEU A 2 53.52 -4.71 0.39
CA LEU A 2 52.85 -4.42 1.67
C LEU A 2 51.46 -3.83 1.40
N ASP A 3 50.50 -4.14 2.25
CA ASP A 3 49.18 -3.49 2.24
C ASP A 3 49.28 -2.02 2.68
N TYR A 4 48.25 -1.24 2.34
CA TYR A 4 48.19 0.19 2.65
C TYR A 4 48.34 0.50 4.15
N PHE A 5 47.72 -0.29 5.04
CA PHE A 5 47.78 -0.01 6.48
C PHE A 5 49.17 -0.28 7.04
N SER A 6 49.83 -1.33 6.58
CA SER A 6 51.24 -1.60 6.90
C SER A 6 52.16 -0.48 6.40
N LEU A 7 51.91 0.04 5.19
CA LEU A 7 52.67 1.16 4.63
C LEU A 7 52.53 2.44 5.47
N VAL A 8 51.30 2.78 5.88
CA VAL A 8 51.02 3.93 6.74
C VAL A 8 51.66 3.79 8.12
N ASN A 9 51.63 2.59 8.73
CA ASN A 9 52.28 2.35 10.02
C ASN A 9 53.80 2.50 9.95
N LEU A 10 54.42 2.17 8.81
CA LEU A 10 55.87 2.32 8.60
C LEU A 10 56.28 3.76 8.27
N HIS A 11 55.38 4.57 7.71
CA HIS A 11 55.65 5.89 7.16
C HIS A 11 54.67 6.93 7.74
N VAL A 12 54.61 7.02 9.07
CA VAL A 12 53.63 7.85 9.78
C VAL A 12 53.68 9.33 9.37
N ASP A 13 54.89 9.86 9.09
CA ASP A 13 55.13 11.29 8.83
C ASP A 13 55.66 11.60 7.41
N THR A 14 55.74 10.61 6.51
CA THR A 14 56.28 10.78 5.15
C THR A 14 55.21 10.63 4.07
N GLU A 15 55.18 11.57 3.12
CA GLU A 15 54.29 11.47 1.95
C GLU A 15 54.65 10.24 1.11
N LEU A 16 53.67 9.34 0.95
CA LEU A 16 53.81 8.14 0.12
C LEU A 16 53.57 8.52 -1.35
N PRO A 17 54.38 8.02 -2.30
CA PRO A 17 54.12 8.24 -3.72
C PRO A 17 52.76 7.67 -4.16
N CYS A 18 52.07 8.35 -5.09
CA CYS A 18 50.72 7.96 -5.53
C CYS A 18 50.61 6.49 -5.97
N GLN A 19 51.61 5.99 -6.70
CA GLN A 19 51.65 4.60 -7.17
C GLN A 19 51.71 3.60 -6.00
N VAL A 20 52.46 3.93 -4.94
CA VAL A 20 52.61 3.10 -3.75
C VAL A 20 51.30 3.03 -2.97
N ILE A 21 50.57 4.15 -2.90
CA ILE A 21 49.24 4.21 -2.27
C ILE A 21 48.25 3.34 -3.05
N GLU A 22 48.17 3.49 -4.38
CA GLU A 22 47.27 2.68 -5.22
C GLU A 22 47.57 1.19 -5.11
N ASP A 23 48.83 0.80 -5.22
CA ASP A 23 49.25 -0.59 -5.17
C ASP A 23 48.98 -1.18 -3.77
N GLY A 24 49.28 -0.43 -2.71
CA GLY A 24 49.00 -0.83 -1.33
C GLY A 24 47.51 -0.98 -1.03
N LEU A 25 46.66 -0.07 -1.54
CA LEU A 25 45.20 -0.18 -1.39
C LEU A 25 44.65 -1.37 -2.18
N THR A 26 45.20 -1.64 -3.36
CA THR A 26 44.81 -2.80 -4.17
C THR A 26 45.15 -4.11 -3.44
N VAL A 27 46.32 -4.19 -2.79
CA VAL A 27 46.66 -5.32 -1.93
C VAL A 27 45.65 -5.42 -0.78
N ALA A 28 45.36 -4.32 -0.09
CA ALA A 28 44.43 -4.30 1.04
C ALA A 28 43.01 -4.77 0.66
N THR A 29 42.53 -4.49 -0.56
CA THR A 29 41.21 -4.98 -1.01
C THR A 29 41.12 -6.51 -1.15
N ASN A 30 42.25 -7.21 -1.21
CA ASN A 30 42.32 -8.66 -1.33
C ASN A 30 42.68 -9.36 0.00
N GLU A 31 42.84 -8.60 1.09
CA GLU A 31 43.20 -9.13 2.40
C GLU A 31 42.00 -9.18 3.35
N ASP A 32 41.98 -10.19 4.21
CA ASP A 32 41.03 -10.31 5.30
C ASP A 32 41.61 -9.73 6.59
N TYR A 33 40.96 -8.69 7.12
CA TYR A 33 41.37 -8.04 8.36
C TYR A 33 40.57 -8.56 9.57
N PRO A 34 41.22 -8.74 10.74
CA PRO A 34 40.52 -9.17 11.94
C PRO A 34 39.59 -8.07 12.46
N LYS A 35 38.40 -8.46 12.94
CA LYS A 35 37.38 -7.51 13.45
C LYS A 35 37.91 -6.53 14.49
N SER A 36 38.89 -6.92 15.31
CA SER A 36 39.49 -6.07 16.34
C SER A 36 40.30 -4.90 15.80
N GLU A 37 40.81 -4.97 14.57
CA GLU A 37 41.61 -3.89 13.95
C GLU A 37 40.78 -3.04 12.97
N LEU A 38 39.58 -3.50 12.59
CA LEU A 38 38.75 -2.82 11.59
C LEU A 38 38.40 -1.38 11.98
N GLU A 39 38.15 -1.11 13.25
CA GLU A 39 37.81 0.23 13.74
C GLU A 39 38.99 1.20 13.54
N LYS A 40 40.20 0.75 13.89
CA LYS A 40 41.45 1.49 13.66
C LYS A 40 41.68 1.75 12.17
N TYR A 41 41.53 0.74 11.31
CA TYR A 41 41.71 0.92 9.86
C TYR A 41 40.66 1.84 9.24
N THR A 42 39.42 1.76 9.72
CA THR A 42 38.34 2.66 9.35
C THR A 42 38.70 4.11 9.69
N GLY A 43 39.22 4.36 10.90
CA GLY A 43 39.66 5.68 11.32
C GLY A 43 40.83 6.24 10.48
N ILE A 44 41.77 5.38 10.08
CA ILE A 44 42.87 5.77 9.18
C ILE A 44 42.31 6.22 7.82
N LEU A 45 41.40 5.44 7.22
CA LEU A 45 40.80 5.77 5.93
C LEU A 45 39.97 7.06 6.01
N LEU A 46 39.15 7.21 7.05
CA LEU A 46 38.38 8.44 7.27
C LEU A 46 39.29 9.65 7.43
N GLN A 47 40.36 9.54 8.24
CA GLN A 47 41.26 10.65 8.48
C GLN A 47 42.02 11.07 7.21
N ARG A 48 42.57 10.13 6.44
CA ARG A 48 43.50 10.42 5.34
C ARG A 48 42.83 10.64 3.98
N PHE A 49 41.63 10.11 3.77
CA PHE A 49 40.89 10.26 2.50
C PHE A 49 39.62 11.10 2.60
N VAL A 50 38.95 11.15 3.75
CA VAL A 50 37.63 11.78 3.89
C VAL A 50 37.72 13.13 4.60
N TYR A 51 38.35 13.17 5.77
CA TYR A 51 38.51 14.40 6.56
C TYR A 51 39.64 15.28 6.05
N THR A 52 40.65 14.68 5.41
CA THR A 52 41.77 15.38 4.77
C THR A 52 41.94 14.90 3.33
N ASP A 53 42.80 15.57 2.58
CA ASP A 53 43.23 15.18 1.23
C ASP A 53 44.63 14.54 1.22
N GLN A 54 45.18 14.19 2.39
CA GLN A 54 46.56 13.75 2.55
C GLN A 54 46.95 12.63 1.57
N ASP A 55 46.10 11.61 1.42
CA ASP A 55 46.35 10.48 0.52
C ASP A 55 45.40 10.47 -0.70
N ARG A 56 44.67 11.57 -0.97
CA ARG A 56 43.80 11.71 -2.16
C ARG A 56 44.61 12.02 -3.43
N CYS A 57 45.59 11.16 -3.71
CA CYS A 57 46.55 11.31 -4.78
C CYS A 57 45.96 11.02 -6.18
N SER A 58 44.93 10.18 -6.26
CA SER A 58 44.19 9.87 -7.49
C SER A 58 42.75 9.49 -7.19
N LEU A 59 41.88 9.58 -8.21
CA LEU A 59 40.48 9.18 -8.08
C LEU A 59 40.35 7.67 -7.86
N LYS A 60 41.23 6.88 -8.48
CA LYS A 60 41.32 5.43 -8.28
C LYS A 60 41.69 5.08 -6.84
N ALA A 61 42.73 5.72 -6.28
CA ALA A 61 43.11 5.52 -4.88
C ALA A 61 41.95 5.86 -3.93
N THR A 62 41.29 7.00 -4.16
CA THR A 62 40.13 7.41 -3.35
C THR A 62 38.99 6.38 -3.46
N CYS A 63 38.70 5.88 -4.66
CA CYS A 63 37.66 4.87 -4.88
C CYS A 63 37.97 3.57 -4.13
N LEU A 64 39.21 3.07 -4.20
CA LEU A 64 39.65 1.88 -3.47
C LEU A 64 39.52 2.08 -1.94
N ALA A 65 39.92 3.24 -1.43
CA ALA A 65 39.81 3.58 -0.02
C ALA A 65 38.34 3.59 0.47
N ILE A 66 37.42 4.20 -0.29
CA ILE A 66 35.99 4.20 0.06
C ILE A 66 35.38 2.79 -0.09
N GLY A 67 35.82 2.00 -1.07
CA GLY A 67 35.42 0.59 -1.21
C GLY A 67 35.84 -0.28 -0.01
N LEU A 68 37.02 -0.02 0.55
CA LEU A 68 37.46 -0.63 1.81
C LEU A 68 36.58 -0.19 2.99
N LEU A 69 36.27 1.11 3.10
CA LEU A 69 35.34 1.63 4.12
C LEU A 69 33.97 0.94 4.04
N LYS A 70 33.41 0.74 2.84
CA LYS A 70 32.16 0.00 2.66
C LYS A 70 32.27 -1.42 3.22
N THR A 71 33.36 -2.10 2.89
CA THR A 71 33.58 -3.50 3.28
C THR A 71 33.73 -3.63 4.79
N PHE A 72 34.50 -2.74 5.42
CA PHE A 72 34.69 -2.72 6.87
C PHE A 72 33.43 -2.31 7.62
N GLY A 73 32.71 -1.28 7.14
CA GLY A 73 31.46 -0.82 7.73
C GLY A 73 30.37 -1.89 7.76
N ARG A 74 30.36 -2.84 6.82
CA ARG A 74 29.44 -3.99 6.84
C ARG A 74 29.81 -5.03 7.92
N GLN A 75 31.09 -5.13 8.27
CA GLN A 75 31.59 -6.12 9.25
C GLN A 75 31.48 -5.61 10.69
N LEU A 76 31.47 -4.28 10.86
CA LEU A 76 31.24 -3.58 12.12
C LEU A 76 29.72 -3.45 12.34
N ASN A 77 29.17 -4.25 13.25
CA ASN A 77 27.71 -4.33 13.48
C ASN A 77 27.10 -2.99 13.96
N ASP A 78 27.91 -2.12 14.55
CA ASP A 78 27.54 -0.77 15.02
C ASP A 78 27.83 0.34 13.99
N GLY A 79 28.42 0.00 12.84
CA GLY A 79 28.91 0.98 11.86
C GLY A 79 30.21 1.71 12.27
N GLY A 80 30.73 1.46 13.48
CA GLY A 80 31.96 2.06 14.02
C GLY A 80 32.07 3.58 13.81
N GLU A 81 33.27 4.03 13.44
CA GLU A 81 33.55 5.46 13.20
C GLU A 81 32.81 6.07 12.00
N ILE A 82 32.28 5.24 11.08
CA ILE A 82 31.52 5.70 9.89
C ILE A 82 30.14 6.23 10.30
N ALA A 83 29.54 5.68 11.36
CA ALA A 83 28.22 6.05 11.86
C ALA A 83 28.18 7.38 12.63
N THR A 84 29.19 8.24 12.46
CA THR A 84 29.24 9.57 13.09
C THR A 84 28.71 10.65 12.15
N GLN A 85 28.10 11.70 12.72
CA GLN A 85 27.59 12.83 11.92
C GLN A 85 28.69 13.45 11.01
N ARG A 86 29.92 13.57 11.53
CA ARG A 86 31.05 14.12 10.78
C ARG A 86 31.43 13.22 9.61
N ALA A 87 31.54 11.90 9.83
CA ALA A 87 31.88 10.94 8.77
C ALA A 87 30.84 10.96 7.65
N LEU A 88 29.56 10.83 7.99
CA LEU A 88 28.47 10.78 7.01
C LEU A 88 28.40 12.06 6.16
N TYR A 89 28.45 13.23 6.80
CA TYR A 89 28.45 14.50 6.08
C TYR A 89 29.68 14.66 5.18
N SER A 90 30.86 14.28 5.67
CA SER A 90 32.11 14.41 4.91
C SER A 90 32.14 13.44 3.71
N LEU A 91 31.68 12.20 3.89
CA LEU A 91 31.52 11.22 2.81
C LEU A 91 30.53 11.71 1.75
N LEU A 92 29.42 12.29 2.18
CA LEU A 92 28.41 12.82 1.29
C LEU A 92 28.92 14.03 0.50
N ASN A 93 29.61 14.94 1.17
CA ASN A 93 30.22 16.10 0.52
C ASN A 93 31.34 15.69 -0.46
N LEU A 94 32.11 14.64 -0.12
CA LEU A 94 33.10 14.04 -1.02
C LEU A 94 32.41 13.49 -2.28
N ALA A 95 31.36 12.67 -2.10
CA ALA A 95 30.59 12.10 -3.21
C ALA A 95 29.98 13.21 -4.09
N HIS A 96 29.38 14.22 -3.47
CA HIS A 96 28.83 15.38 -4.17
C HIS A 96 29.90 16.09 -5.00
N THR A 97 31.00 16.51 -4.36
CA THR A 97 32.07 17.30 -5.00
C THR A 97 32.63 16.62 -6.25
N TYR A 98 32.89 15.31 -6.20
CA TYR A 98 33.43 14.59 -7.36
C TYR A 98 32.37 14.35 -8.44
N TYR A 99 31.14 14.04 -8.04
CA TYR A 99 30.10 13.63 -8.98
C TYR A 99 29.47 14.82 -9.72
N THR A 100 29.29 15.97 -9.07
CA THR A 100 28.76 17.18 -9.71
C THR A 100 29.82 18.02 -10.42
N SER A 101 31.10 17.66 -10.30
CA SER A 101 32.18 18.35 -11.03
C SER A 101 32.07 18.15 -12.55
N ASN A 102 32.12 19.24 -13.33
CA ASN A 102 32.01 19.24 -14.80
C ASN A 102 33.18 18.55 -15.56
N SER A 103 34.08 17.86 -14.87
CA SER A 103 35.25 17.20 -15.49
C SER A 103 34.86 15.87 -16.13
N THR A 104 34.94 15.73 -17.45
CA THR A 104 34.62 14.47 -18.15
C THR A 104 35.68 13.37 -17.98
N ASN A 105 36.75 13.63 -17.23
CA ASN A 105 37.81 12.65 -17.02
C ASN A 105 37.42 11.67 -15.90
N ASN A 106 37.55 10.36 -16.17
CA ASN A 106 37.33 9.27 -15.23
C ASN A 106 35.87 9.14 -14.71
N GLU A 107 34.88 9.29 -15.59
CA GLU A 107 33.45 9.15 -15.24
C GLU A 107 33.08 7.82 -14.57
N ASP A 108 33.74 6.73 -14.96
CA ASP A 108 33.54 5.41 -14.34
C ASP A 108 33.93 5.44 -12.86
N TYR A 109 35.13 5.95 -12.55
CA TYR A 109 35.61 6.08 -11.17
C TYR A 109 34.82 7.10 -10.35
N LYS A 110 34.29 8.17 -10.96
CA LYS A 110 33.39 9.12 -10.27
C LYS A 110 32.10 8.43 -9.86
N SER A 111 31.50 7.68 -10.79
CA SER A 111 30.26 6.93 -10.55
C SER A 111 30.48 5.85 -9.49
N GLU A 112 31.61 5.14 -9.56
CA GLU A 112 32.00 4.13 -8.60
C GLU A 112 32.20 4.73 -7.20
N LEU A 113 33.03 5.77 -7.07
CA LEU A 113 33.26 6.49 -5.81
C LEU A 113 31.96 6.95 -5.16
N CYS A 114 31.08 7.59 -5.94
CA CYS A 114 29.79 8.07 -5.47
C CYS A 114 28.92 6.89 -4.99
N SER A 115 28.87 5.80 -5.77
CA SER A 115 28.11 4.61 -5.40
C SER A 115 28.62 3.92 -4.13
N GLU A 116 29.93 3.88 -3.93
CA GLU A 116 30.58 3.31 -2.75
C GLU A 116 30.28 4.17 -1.51
N ALA A 117 30.45 5.50 -1.62
CA ALA A 117 30.16 6.43 -0.55
C ALA A 117 28.67 6.41 -0.13
N LEU A 118 27.74 6.46 -1.11
CA LEU A 118 26.31 6.36 -0.83
C LEU A 118 25.92 4.99 -0.24
N THR A 119 26.62 3.91 -0.62
CA THR A 119 26.40 2.59 0.00
C THR A 119 26.82 2.60 1.48
N CYS A 120 27.95 3.21 1.82
CA CYS A 120 28.37 3.38 3.23
C CYS A 120 27.32 4.15 4.04
N ILE A 121 26.81 5.25 3.48
CA ILE A 121 25.80 6.10 4.14
C ILE A 121 24.49 5.33 4.33
N ALA A 122 23.96 4.72 3.26
CA ALA A 122 22.72 3.96 3.32
C ALA A 122 22.80 2.79 4.32
N ASN A 123 23.92 2.06 4.35
CA ASN A 123 24.11 0.98 5.32
C ASN A 123 24.15 1.52 6.76
N SER A 124 24.84 2.63 6.99
CA SER A 124 24.90 3.26 8.32
C SER A 124 23.51 3.68 8.81
N MET A 125 22.70 4.27 7.93
CA MET A 125 21.30 4.64 8.22
C MET A 125 20.40 3.44 8.49
N LEU A 126 20.65 2.29 7.85
CA LEU A 126 19.89 1.06 8.07
C LEU A 126 20.26 0.34 9.37
N LEU A 127 21.55 0.40 9.75
CA LEU A 127 22.06 -0.27 10.95
C LEU A 127 21.80 0.56 12.21
N GLN A 128 21.91 1.89 12.13
CA GLN A 128 21.84 2.79 13.26
C GLN A 128 20.76 3.87 13.05
N PRO A 129 19.67 3.89 13.83
CA PRO A 129 18.61 4.90 13.72
C PRO A 129 19.11 6.34 13.91
N GLU A 130 20.16 6.55 14.72
CA GLU A 130 20.75 7.88 14.96
C GLU A 130 21.35 8.48 13.69
N CYS A 131 21.89 7.64 12.79
CA CYS A 131 22.42 8.08 11.50
C CYS A 131 21.35 8.73 10.63
N VAL A 132 20.10 8.26 10.73
CA VAL A 132 18.98 8.86 10.00
C VAL A 132 18.80 10.32 10.42
N ALA A 133 18.87 10.64 11.71
CA ALA A 133 18.75 12.01 12.20
C ALA A 133 19.91 12.91 11.74
N PHE A 134 21.11 12.35 11.52
CA PHE A 134 22.25 13.10 10.99
C PHE A 134 22.08 13.45 9.51
N VAL A 135 21.57 12.51 8.70
CA VAL A 135 21.37 12.70 7.26
C VAL A 135 20.07 13.46 6.96
N ALA A 136 19.08 13.43 7.86
CA ALA A 136 17.84 14.21 7.74
C ALA A 136 18.03 15.74 7.91
N LYS A 137 19.25 16.22 8.19
CA LYS A 137 19.55 17.65 8.23
C LYS A 137 19.51 18.23 6.81
N GLU A 138 18.96 19.43 6.67
CA GLU A 138 18.78 20.14 5.38
C GLU A 138 20.03 20.10 4.50
N GLN A 139 21.20 20.44 5.06
CA GLN A 139 22.48 20.44 4.33
C GLN A 139 22.85 19.08 3.71
N SER A 140 22.55 17.98 4.39
CA SER A 140 22.81 16.63 3.88
C SER A 140 21.79 16.27 2.79
N ILE A 141 20.53 16.63 2.98
CA ILE A 141 19.48 16.38 1.99
C ILE A 141 19.76 17.11 0.69
N ASP A 142 20.17 18.38 0.77
CA ASP A 142 20.51 19.23 -0.38
C ASP A 142 21.56 18.53 -1.26
N LEU A 143 22.63 18.02 -0.65
CA LEU A 143 23.68 17.28 -1.35
C LEU A 143 23.15 16.00 -2.02
N ILE A 144 22.26 15.24 -1.37
CA ILE A 144 21.68 14.02 -1.95
C ILE A 144 20.81 14.36 -3.18
N ILE A 145 20.04 15.43 -3.10
CA ILE A 145 19.17 15.90 -4.19
C ILE A 145 20.02 16.37 -5.38
N GLU A 146 21.09 17.13 -5.13
CA GLU A 146 22.02 17.59 -6.17
C GLU A 146 22.73 16.41 -6.85
N ILE A 147 23.16 15.39 -6.08
CA ILE A 147 23.71 14.16 -6.65
C ILE A 147 22.66 13.43 -7.49
N LEU A 148 21.40 13.35 -7.03
CA LEU A 148 20.33 12.69 -7.76
C LEU A 148 20.04 13.38 -9.10
N ASP A 149 20.03 14.71 -9.15
CA ASP A 149 19.79 15.44 -10.40
C ASP A 149 20.93 15.24 -11.41
N ALA A 150 22.19 15.26 -10.94
CA ALA A 150 23.35 14.95 -11.77
C ALA A 150 23.35 13.48 -12.24
N GLY A 151 22.89 12.55 -11.38
CA GLY A 151 22.99 11.10 -11.54
C GLY A 151 21.73 10.40 -12.02
N LYS A 152 20.72 11.14 -12.49
CA LYS A 152 19.38 10.64 -12.83
C LYS A 152 19.33 9.51 -13.86
N THR A 153 20.37 9.35 -14.69
CA THR A 153 20.46 8.27 -15.69
C THR A 153 21.24 7.05 -15.17
N ASN A 154 22.02 7.19 -14.11
CA ASN A 154 22.79 6.10 -13.53
C ASN A 154 21.92 5.31 -12.53
N SER A 155 21.57 4.07 -12.87
CA SER A 155 20.68 3.22 -12.07
C SER A 155 21.15 3.02 -10.62
N THR A 156 22.46 2.92 -10.41
CA THR A 156 23.03 2.69 -9.08
C THR A 156 22.91 3.94 -8.21
N ILE A 157 23.21 5.10 -8.78
CA ILE A 157 23.17 6.37 -8.05
C ILE A 157 21.72 6.78 -7.79
N ALA A 158 20.85 6.69 -8.80
CA ALA A 158 19.42 6.95 -8.63
C ALA A 158 18.80 6.08 -7.53
N PHE A 159 19.13 4.78 -7.50
CA PHE A 159 18.68 3.86 -6.46
C PHE A 159 19.19 4.23 -5.06
N LEU A 160 20.50 4.48 -4.92
CA LEU A 160 21.10 4.78 -3.63
C LEU A 160 20.68 6.14 -3.08
N CYS A 161 20.59 7.18 -3.92
CA CYS A 161 20.04 8.47 -3.53
C CYS A 161 18.57 8.33 -3.09
N SER A 162 17.76 7.60 -3.86
CA SER A 162 16.35 7.37 -3.50
C SER A 162 16.22 6.65 -2.16
N ARG A 163 17.10 5.68 -1.86
CA ARG A 163 17.15 5.02 -0.56
C ARG A 163 17.53 5.97 0.58
N CYS A 164 18.55 6.80 0.37
CA CYS A 164 18.94 7.80 1.37
C CYS A 164 17.80 8.79 1.63
N LEU A 165 17.11 9.24 0.58
CA LEU A 165 15.93 10.12 0.70
C LEU A 165 14.76 9.43 1.41
N LEU A 166 14.44 8.19 1.05
CA LEU A 166 13.41 7.38 1.72
C LEU A 166 13.63 7.34 3.24
N LEU A 167 14.86 7.08 3.66
CA LEU A 167 15.21 6.98 5.07
C LEU A 167 15.27 8.36 5.75
N SER A 168 15.76 9.39 5.06
CA SER A 168 15.96 10.74 5.62
C SER A 168 14.66 11.54 5.74
N ILE A 169 13.72 11.36 4.81
CA ILE A 169 12.41 12.04 4.83
C ILE A 169 11.56 11.34 5.89
N ASN A 170 11.65 11.83 7.13
CA ASN A 170 11.01 11.24 8.30
C ASN A 170 10.24 12.25 9.17
N THR A 171 10.17 13.51 8.74
CA THR A 171 9.48 14.61 9.43
C THR A 171 8.77 15.50 8.42
N LYS A 172 7.72 16.19 8.86
CA LYS A 172 6.98 17.13 8.03
C LYS A 172 7.83 18.35 7.64
N GLU A 173 8.74 18.80 8.50
CA GLU A 173 9.67 19.90 8.24
C GLU A 173 10.66 19.53 7.13
N CYS A 174 11.22 18.32 7.19
CA CYS A 174 12.09 17.80 6.14
C CYS A 174 11.35 17.69 4.81
N ALA A 175 10.14 17.11 4.79
CA ALA A 175 9.34 17.01 3.58
C ALA A 175 9.02 18.39 2.98
N ARG A 176 8.68 19.37 3.82
CA ARG A 176 8.46 20.76 3.41
C ARG A 176 9.69 21.36 2.74
N HIS A 177 10.86 21.23 3.36
CA HIS A 177 12.13 21.70 2.79
C HIS A 177 12.39 21.10 1.40
N CYS A 178 12.25 19.78 1.27
CA CYS A 178 12.41 19.07 -0.01
C CYS A 178 11.46 19.58 -1.11
N VAL A 179 10.21 19.90 -0.77
CA VAL A 179 9.20 20.38 -1.73
C VAL A 179 9.43 21.84 -2.09
N GLU A 180 9.64 22.71 -1.09
CA GLU A 180 9.70 24.16 -1.28
C GLU A 180 11.03 24.62 -1.89
N GLN A 181 12.15 24.05 -1.47
CA GLN A 181 13.48 24.48 -1.94
C GLN A 181 13.90 23.78 -3.24
N HIS A 182 13.56 22.49 -3.38
CA HIS A 182 14.12 21.64 -4.45
C HIS A 182 13.10 21.08 -5.43
N GLN A 183 11.79 21.28 -5.18
CA GLN A 183 10.72 20.64 -5.96
C GLN A 183 10.93 19.13 -6.11
N LEU A 184 11.33 18.46 -5.03
CA LEU A 184 11.74 17.06 -5.06
C LEU A 184 10.67 16.14 -5.68
N GLN A 185 9.38 16.44 -5.50
CA GLN A 185 8.26 15.71 -6.11
C GLN A 185 8.29 15.71 -7.65
N ALA A 186 8.71 16.83 -8.27
CA ALA A 186 8.85 16.94 -9.72
C ALA A 186 10.12 16.23 -10.19
N MET A 187 11.21 16.35 -9.44
CA MET A 187 12.47 15.65 -9.73
C MET A 187 12.29 14.12 -9.66
N LEU A 188 11.73 13.59 -8.58
CA LEU A 188 11.46 12.14 -8.44
C LEU A 188 10.56 11.63 -9.55
N ALA A 189 9.56 12.40 -9.97
CA ALA A 189 8.71 12.04 -11.10
C ALA A 189 9.48 11.98 -12.44
N ALA A 190 10.37 12.95 -12.67
CA ALA A 190 11.21 12.97 -13.86
C ALA A 190 12.19 11.79 -13.88
N VAL A 191 12.85 11.50 -12.76
CA VAL A 191 13.76 10.34 -12.63
C VAL A 191 12.98 9.03 -12.81
N ALA A 192 11.83 8.87 -12.16
CA ALA A 192 10.97 7.68 -12.33
C ALA A 192 10.58 7.45 -13.79
N THR A 193 10.29 8.52 -14.53
CA THR A 193 9.93 8.45 -15.96
C THR A 193 11.06 7.86 -16.80
N LEU A 194 12.33 8.12 -16.47
CA LEU A 194 13.48 7.54 -17.18
C LEU A 194 13.58 6.02 -17.01
N TYR A 195 13.05 5.47 -15.91
CA TYR A 195 13.11 4.04 -15.57
C TYR A 195 11.83 3.27 -15.90
N LEU A 196 10.85 3.89 -16.57
CA LEU A 196 9.66 3.18 -17.09
C LEU A 196 10.02 2.15 -18.17
N ALA A 197 11.03 2.46 -18.99
CA ALA A 197 11.51 1.53 -19.99
C ALA A 197 12.57 0.59 -19.40
N PRO A 198 12.54 -0.72 -19.71
CA PRO A 198 13.58 -1.64 -19.28
C PRO A 198 14.92 -1.24 -19.90
N SER A 199 15.90 -0.96 -19.06
CA SER A 199 17.28 -0.68 -19.43
C SER A 199 18.16 -1.92 -19.24
N SER A 200 19.29 -1.96 -19.97
CA SER A 200 20.22 -3.09 -20.01
C SER A 200 20.84 -3.41 -18.64
N THR A 201 21.49 -4.57 -18.55
CA THR A 201 22.10 -5.15 -17.35
C THR A 201 22.99 -4.14 -16.59
N THR A 202 22.47 -3.63 -15.48
CA THR A 202 23.20 -2.84 -14.50
C THR A 202 23.04 -3.48 -13.12
N ARG A 203 23.72 -2.96 -12.08
CA ARG A 203 23.66 -3.47 -10.70
C ARG A 203 22.23 -3.58 -10.15
N PHE A 204 21.35 -2.66 -10.54
CA PHE A 204 19.93 -2.67 -10.18
C PHE A 204 19.07 -2.59 -11.44
N THR A 205 18.05 -3.45 -11.53
CA THR A 205 17.12 -3.42 -12.66
C THR A 205 16.28 -2.15 -12.64
N SER A 206 15.76 -1.71 -13.79
CA SER A 206 14.91 -0.51 -13.87
C SER A 206 13.71 -0.58 -12.92
N GLN A 207 13.13 -1.79 -12.75
CA GLN A 207 12.05 -2.03 -11.78
C GLN A 207 12.49 -1.87 -10.33
N GLN A 208 13.70 -2.30 -9.96
CA GLN A 208 14.24 -2.09 -8.61
C GLN A 208 14.49 -0.60 -8.33
N VAL A 209 15.06 0.12 -9.30
CA VAL A 209 15.28 1.58 -9.22
C VAL A 209 13.96 2.32 -9.08
N LEU A 210 13.01 2.03 -9.96
CA LEU A 210 11.66 2.62 -9.95
C LEU A 210 10.95 2.36 -8.63
N THR A 211 11.07 1.15 -8.07
CA THR A 211 10.50 0.81 -6.76
C THR A 211 11.08 1.69 -5.65
N GLU A 212 12.40 1.88 -5.56
CA GLU A 212 12.99 2.74 -4.53
C GLU A 212 12.65 4.22 -4.72
N ILE A 213 12.62 4.72 -5.96
CA ILE A 213 12.20 6.10 -6.25
C ILE A 213 10.77 6.33 -5.75
N LEU A 214 9.85 5.41 -6.06
CA LEU A 214 8.45 5.55 -5.65
C LEU A 214 8.27 5.35 -4.14
N LYS A 215 9.11 4.58 -3.45
CA LYS A 215 9.11 4.55 -1.97
C LYS A 215 9.51 5.91 -1.40
N ALA A 216 10.59 6.51 -1.91
CA ALA A 216 11.01 7.84 -1.47
C ALA A 216 9.91 8.89 -1.74
N ALA A 217 9.27 8.81 -2.90
CA ALA A 217 8.16 9.68 -3.26
C ALA A 217 6.91 9.46 -2.40
N LEU A 218 6.60 8.21 -2.03
CA LEU A 218 5.52 7.89 -1.10
C LEU A 218 5.80 8.46 0.30
N SER A 219 7.05 8.36 0.78
CA SER A 219 7.46 8.99 2.04
C SER A 219 7.26 10.50 1.97
N LEU A 220 7.70 11.14 0.89
CA LEU A 220 7.48 12.57 0.65
C LEU A 220 5.99 12.94 0.68
N CYS A 221 5.12 12.15 0.03
CA CYS A 221 3.67 12.36 0.07
C CYS A 221 3.11 12.26 1.48
N ALA A 222 3.47 11.20 2.22
CA ALA A 222 2.96 10.93 3.56
C ALA A 222 3.27 12.07 4.53
N TYR A 223 4.52 12.53 4.58
CA TYR A 223 4.92 13.62 5.46
C TYR A 223 4.43 15.00 4.97
N SER A 224 4.29 15.20 3.66
CA SER A 224 3.70 16.43 3.11
C SER A 224 2.20 16.57 3.44
N MET A 225 1.47 15.45 3.53
CA MET A 225 0.06 15.45 3.94
C MET A 225 -0.14 15.85 5.41
N GLN A 226 0.78 15.44 6.29
CA GLN A 226 0.72 15.78 7.72
C GLN A 226 0.84 17.29 7.96
N TYR A 227 1.58 18.01 7.11
CA TYR A 227 1.73 19.47 7.19
C TYR A 227 0.36 20.19 7.12
N THR A 228 -0.54 19.74 6.25
CA THR A 228 -1.85 20.38 6.04
C THR A 228 -2.91 19.97 7.06
N ALA A 229 -2.81 18.77 7.65
CA ALA A 229 -3.78 18.27 8.62
C ALA A 229 -3.80 19.09 9.93
N GLU A 230 -2.70 19.78 10.27
CA GLU A 230 -2.63 20.64 11.44
C GLU A 230 -3.16 22.06 11.18
N GLU A 231 -3.05 22.56 9.95
CA GLU A 231 -3.56 23.88 9.55
C GLU A 231 -5.09 23.86 9.32
N GLN A 232 -5.66 22.73 8.92
CA GLN A 232 -7.09 22.55 8.64
C GLN A 232 -7.82 21.82 9.77
N LYS A 233 -8.12 22.54 10.86
CA LYS A 233 -8.81 22.00 12.05
C LYS A 233 -10.33 21.82 11.90
N SER A 234 -10.91 21.87 10.70
CA SER A 234 -12.36 21.77 10.56
C SER A 234 -12.79 21.22 9.21
N THR A 235 -13.83 20.37 9.29
CA THR A 235 -14.66 19.77 8.23
C THR A 235 -14.07 18.56 7.50
N MET A 236 -14.85 17.46 7.58
CA MET A 236 -14.71 16.10 7.00
C MET A 236 -13.35 15.67 6.46
N LYS A 237 -12.80 14.60 7.06
CA LYS A 237 -11.54 13.93 6.71
C LYS A 237 -11.55 13.41 5.26
N ASP A 238 -11.31 14.28 4.30
CA ASP A 238 -10.80 13.84 3.01
C ASP A 238 -9.31 13.55 3.21
N GLU A 239 -8.93 12.27 3.20
CA GLU A 239 -7.53 11.82 3.31
C GLU A 239 -6.79 12.00 1.97
N SER A 240 -7.12 13.04 1.20
CA SER A 240 -6.45 13.42 -0.03
C SER A 240 -5.79 14.79 0.09
N PHE A 241 -4.86 15.09 -0.82
CA PHE A 241 -4.19 16.37 -0.89
C PHE A 241 -5.18 17.51 -1.15
N SER A 242 -4.91 18.67 -0.53
CA SER A 242 -5.53 19.92 -0.94
C SER A 242 -5.29 20.20 -2.43
N SER A 243 -6.15 20.97 -3.08
CA SER A 243 -6.00 21.24 -4.52
C SER A 243 -4.65 21.83 -4.89
N GLU A 244 -4.07 22.70 -4.05
CA GLU A 244 -2.75 23.28 -4.28
C GLU A 244 -1.64 22.23 -4.21
N GLN A 245 -1.65 21.36 -3.19
CA GLN A 245 -0.68 20.27 -3.06
C GLN A 245 -0.84 19.25 -4.19
N ALA A 246 -2.08 18.90 -4.54
CA ALA A 246 -2.35 17.96 -5.61
C ALA A 246 -1.72 18.45 -6.92
N ILE A 247 -1.86 19.74 -7.24
CA ILE A 247 -1.21 20.37 -8.41
C ILE A 247 0.32 20.31 -8.31
N LYS A 248 0.90 20.64 -7.14
CA LYS A 248 2.36 20.56 -6.91
C LYS A 248 2.92 19.15 -7.13
N PHE A 249 2.14 18.11 -6.81
CA PHE A 249 2.52 16.70 -6.94
C PHE A 249 1.96 16.02 -8.21
N ALA A 250 1.35 16.77 -9.13
CA ALA A 250 0.68 16.24 -10.31
C ALA A 250 1.59 15.39 -11.21
N SER A 251 2.87 15.78 -11.35
CA SER A 251 3.87 14.99 -12.10
C SER A 251 4.09 13.61 -11.51
N LEU A 252 4.04 13.50 -10.18
CA LEU A 252 4.22 12.24 -9.47
C LEU A 252 3.00 11.34 -9.63
N LEU A 253 1.79 11.90 -9.60
CA LEU A 253 0.58 11.16 -9.95
C LEU A 253 0.65 10.63 -11.38
N LYS A 254 1.04 11.48 -12.34
CA LYS A 254 1.14 11.11 -13.76
C LYS A 254 2.07 9.89 -13.96
N VAL A 255 3.26 9.91 -13.38
CA VAL A 255 4.19 8.76 -13.51
C VAL A 255 3.64 7.53 -12.80
N SER A 256 3.02 7.69 -11.61
CA SER A 256 2.43 6.57 -10.86
C SER A 256 1.29 5.89 -11.64
N LEU A 257 0.41 6.67 -12.27
CA LEU A 257 -0.64 6.14 -13.15
C LEU A 257 -0.06 5.43 -14.37
N THR A 258 1.06 5.93 -14.92
CA THR A 258 1.79 5.30 -16.03
C THR A 258 2.36 3.95 -15.62
N VAL A 259 2.95 3.85 -14.43
CA VAL A 259 3.42 2.58 -13.86
C VAL A 259 2.27 1.58 -13.75
N LEU A 260 1.12 2.01 -13.24
CA LEU A 260 -0.05 1.13 -13.07
C LEU A 260 -0.64 0.64 -14.40
N GLU A 261 -0.65 1.49 -15.44
CA GLU A 261 -1.09 1.08 -16.79
C GLU A 261 -0.16 0.04 -17.42
N THR A 262 1.14 0.23 -17.28
CA THR A 262 2.15 -0.66 -17.89
C THR A 262 2.45 -1.89 -17.04
N SER A 263 1.99 -1.93 -15.80
CA SER A 263 2.30 -3.02 -14.87
C SER A 263 1.65 -4.32 -15.31
N GLN A 264 2.42 -5.40 -15.22
CA GLN A 264 1.93 -6.77 -15.33
C GLN A 264 1.99 -7.42 -13.94
N LEU A 265 1.15 -8.43 -13.72
CA LEU A 265 1.19 -9.21 -12.49
C LEU A 265 2.25 -10.29 -12.59
N GLU A 266 3.09 -10.41 -11.57
CA GLU A 266 4.05 -11.50 -11.40
C GLU A 266 3.47 -12.46 -10.36
N ASP A 267 3.15 -13.69 -10.74
CA ASP A 267 2.48 -14.67 -9.87
C ASP A 267 1.23 -14.12 -9.15
N TYR A 268 0.42 -13.35 -9.90
CA TYR A 268 -0.78 -12.66 -9.40
C TYR A 268 -0.51 -11.64 -8.28
N HIS A 269 0.74 -11.16 -8.16
CA HIS A 269 1.12 -10.04 -7.30
C HIS A 269 1.49 -8.81 -8.11
N LEU A 270 1.21 -7.64 -7.53
CA LEU A 270 1.68 -6.37 -8.07
C LEU A 270 3.22 -6.30 -7.99
N SER A 271 3.85 -5.71 -9.01
CA SER A 271 5.27 -5.37 -8.94
C SER A 271 5.55 -4.41 -7.78
N GLY A 272 6.80 -4.39 -7.29
CA GLY A 272 7.21 -3.46 -6.22
C GLY A 272 6.87 -2.01 -6.54
N ALA A 273 7.08 -1.59 -7.80
CA ALA A 273 6.76 -0.26 -8.29
C ALA A 273 5.26 0.00 -8.32
N ALA A 274 4.44 -0.95 -8.81
CA ALA A 274 2.98 -0.81 -8.85
C ALA A 274 2.37 -0.69 -7.44
N LYS A 275 2.90 -1.43 -6.45
CA LYS A 275 2.48 -1.30 -5.04
C LYS A 275 2.69 0.12 -4.51
N GLN A 276 3.82 0.73 -4.80
CA GLN A 276 4.07 2.11 -4.39
C GLN A 276 3.24 3.11 -5.19
N ALA A 277 3.07 2.88 -6.49
CA ALA A 277 2.31 3.75 -7.37
C ALA A 277 0.83 3.86 -6.95
N ILE A 278 0.18 2.74 -6.59
CA ILE A 278 -1.21 2.78 -6.12
C ILE A 278 -1.31 3.45 -4.74
N ALA A 279 -0.33 3.25 -3.86
CA ALA A 279 -0.28 3.92 -2.57
C ALA A 279 -0.10 5.44 -2.72
N ILE A 280 0.72 5.91 -3.67
CA ILE A 280 0.84 7.34 -4.00
C ILE A 280 -0.48 7.87 -4.56
N ALA A 281 -1.12 7.13 -5.46
CA ALA A 281 -2.37 7.55 -6.08
C ALA A 281 -3.50 7.78 -5.06
N MET A 282 -3.51 7.06 -3.94
CA MET A 282 -4.46 7.27 -2.84
C MET A 282 -4.38 8.66 -2.19
N TYR A 283 -3.29 9.41 -2.34
CA TYR A 283 -3.19 10.78 -1.83
C TYR A 283 -3.92 11.80 -2.71
N PHE A 284 -4.48 11.41 -3.85
CA PHE A 284 -5.11 12.33 -4.79
C PHE A 284 -6.62 12.06 -4.85
N SER A 285 -7.40 13.15 -4.90
CA SER A 285 -8.81 13.08 -5.32
C SER A 285 -8.89 12.71 -6.82
N THR A 286 -9.99 12.08 -7.22
CA THR A 286 -10.20 11.66 -8.61
C THR A 286 -11.02 12.65 -9.44
N CYS A 287 -11.60 13.68 -8.80
CA CYS A 287 -12.45 14.68 -9.45
C CYS A 287 -11.92 16.11 -9.33
N GLN A 288 -11.12 16.43 -8.31
CA GLN A 288 -10.64 17.78 -8.08
C GLN A 288 -9.16 17.82 -7.72
N PRO A 289 -8.43 18.86 -8.15
CA PRO A 289 -8.81 19.86 -9.16
C PRO A 289 -8.84 19.27 -10.58
N LYS A 290 -9.37 20.02 -11.57
CA LYS A 290 -9.57 19.52 -12.95
C LYS A 290 -8.29 19.05 -13.63
N GLU A 291 -7.16 19.66 -13.30
CA GLU A 291 -5.84 19.25 -13.77
C GLU A 291 -5.50 17.83 -13.34
N ILE A 292 -5.92 17.44 -12.14
CA ILE A 292 -5.72 16.09 -11.58
C ILE A 292 -6.75 15.11 -12.15
N GLU A 293 -8.00 15.53 -12.30
CA GLU A 293 -9.04 14.75 -12.98
C GLU A 293 -8.58 14.32 -14.39
N LYS A 294 -7.97 15.23 -15.16
CA LYS A 294 -7.41 14.93 -16.49
C LYS A 294 -6.29 13.90 -16.49
N LEU A 295 -5.57 13.73 -15.37
CA LEU A 295 -4.54 12.70 -15.24
C LEU A 295 -5.16 11.32 -15.03
N TRP A 296 -6.23 11.24 -14.23
CA TRP A 296 -7.02 10.03 -14.05
C TRP A 296 -7.76 9.64 -15.33
N LEU A 297 -8.32 10.64 -16.02
CA LEU A 297 -9.19 10.51 -17.18
C LEU A 297 -8.64 11.31 -18.38
N PRO A 298 -7.66 10.74 -19.12
CA PRO A 298 -7.10 11.40 -20.29
C PRO A 298 -8.16 11.66 -21.37
N GLU A 299 -8.09 12.83 -22.02
CA GLU A 299 -9.05 13.23 -23.07
C GLU A 299 -9.03 12.28 -24.28
N ASP A 300 -7.87 11.68 -24.59
CA ASP A 300 -7.73 10.74 -25.71
C ASP A 300 -8.45 9.42 -25.46
N ASN A 301 -8.38 8.90 -24.22
CA ASN A 301 -9.03 7.68 -23.83
C ASN A 301 -9.23 7.64 -22.30
N MET A 302 -10.42 8.07 -21.90
CA MET A 302 -10.88 8.12 -20.51
C MET A 302 -10.77 6.77 -19.78
N TRP A 303 -10.81 5.65 -20.52
CA TRP A 303 -10.91 4.31 -19.94
C TRP A 303 -9.56 3.65 -19.67
N VAL A 304 -8.44 4.16 -20.21
CA VAL A 304 -7.13 3.46 -20.14
C VAL A 304 -6.74 3.14 -18.70
N ARG A 305 -6.78 4.15 -17.82
CA ARG A 305 -6.36 4.01 -16.41
C ARG A 305 -7.34 3.16 -15.62
N VAL A 306 -8.64 3.38 -15.82
CA VAL A 306 -9.72 2.62 -15.18
C VAL A 306 -9.61 1.13 -15.53
N ASN A 307 -9.46 0.82 -16.82
CA ASN A 307 -9.36 -0.56 -17.30
C ASN A 307 -8.09 -1.25 -16.79
N ALA A 308 -6.95 -0.55 -16.74
CA ALA A 308 -5.73 -1.10 -16.18
C ALA A 308 -5.90 -1.45 -14.69
N LEU A 309 -6.41 -0.51 -13.89
CA LEU A 309 -6.66 -0.72 -12.46
C LEU A 309 -7.65 -1.86 -12.22
N TYR A 310 -8.76 -1.86 -12.95
CA TYR A 310 -9.77 -2.91 -12.82
C TYR A 310 -9.25 -4.27 -13.29
N SER A 311 -8.44 -4.33 -14.35
CA SER A 311 -7.81 -5.59 -14.81
C SER A 311 -6.84 -6.18 -13.79
N LEU A 312 -6.02 -5.33 -13.15
CA LEU A 312 -5.14 -5.75 -12.04
C LEU A 312 -5.97 -6.27 -10.87
N PHE A 313 -6.95 -5.50 -10.42
CA PHE A 313 -7.84 -5.88 -9.32
C PHE A 313 -8.58 -7.19 -9.62
N LYS A 314 -9.23 -7.29 -10.78
CA LYS A 314 -9.99 -8.47 -11.22
C LYS A 314 -9.11 -9.72 -11.27
N SER A 315 -7.93 -9.63 -11.85
CA SER A 315 -7.01 -10.79 -11.96
C SER A 315 -6.58 -11.31 -10.60
N ILE A 316 -6.25 -10.41 -9.65
CA ILE A 316 -5.88 -10.79 -8.28
C ILE A 316 -7.08 -11.41 -7.54
N VAL A 317 -8.27 -10.81 -7.64
CA VAL A 317 -9.50 -11.33 -7.00
C VAL A 317 -9.87 -12.71 -7.53
N ILE A 318 -9.81 -12.92 -8.85
CA ILE A 318 -10.09 -14.23 -9.47
C ILE A 318 -9.10 -15.26 -8.94
N HIS A 319 -7.80 -14.96 -8.96
CA HIS A 319 -6.80 -15.91 -8.46
C HIS A 319 -7.00 -16.25 -6.99
N LEU A 320 -7.27 -15.25 -6.15
CA LEU A 320 -7.41 -15.41 -4.71
C LEU A 320 -8.66 -16.23 -4.33
N VAL A 321 -9.79 -16.01 -5.02
CA VAL A 321 -11.06 -16.68 -4.71
C VAL A 321 -11.21 -18.03 -5.40
N ASP A 322 -10.73 -18.16 -6.65
CA ASP A 322 -10.87 -19.39 -7.44
C ASP A 322 -9.67 -20.34 -7.29
N LYS A 323 -8.71 -20.02 -6.39
CA LYS A 323 -7.52 -20.86 -6.16
C LYS A 323 -7.95 -22.31 -5.91
N PRO A 324 -7.54 -23.28 -6.75
CA PRO A 324 -7.86 -24.68 -6.50
C PRO A 324 -7.16 -25.07 -5.20
N SER A 325 -7.94 -25.53 -4.21
CA SER A 325 -7.44 -26.02 -2.93
C SER A 325 -6.51 -27.22 -3.15
N SER A 326 -5.23 -26.95 -3.35
CA SER A 326 -4.16 -27.94 -3.40
C SER A 326 -3.76 -28.33 -1.98
N SER A 327 -4.67 -29.00 -1.28
CA SER A 327 -4.34 -29.87 -0.14
C SER A 327 -5.52 -30.79 0.09
N SER A 328 -5.39 -32.01 -0.43
CA SER A 328 -6.11 -33.18 0.04
C SER A 328 -5.84 -33.34 1.53
N ASN A 329 -6.79 -32.92 2.36
CA ASN A 329 -7.22 -33.58 3.59
C ASN A 329 -8.46 -32.83 4.08
N GLY A 330 -9.56 -33.55 4.19
CA GLY A 330 -10.87 -32.99 4.51
C GLY A 330 -10.89 -32.39 5.92
N GLU A 331 -10.86 -31.07 5.97
CA GLU A 331 -11.54 -30.23 6.96
C GLU A 331 -11.80 -28.89 6.27
N SER A 332 -13.04 -28.72 5.81
CA SER A 332 -13.51 -27.55 5.07
C SER A 332 -13.77 -26.39 6.04
N THR A 333 -12.75 -25.59 6.34
CA THR A 333 -12.93 -24.24 6.92
C THR A 333 -11.72 -23.37 6.64
N GLY A 334 -11.93 -22.28 5.90
CA GLY A 334 -10.97 -21.20 5.75
C GLY A 334 -10.29 -21.19 4.39
N LEU A 335 -10.75 -20.30 3.51
CA LEU A 335 -9.89 -19.77 2.44
C LEU A 335 -8.59 -19.26 3.10
N ASP A 336 -7.42 -19.64 2.58
CA ASP A 336 -6.08 -19.15 2.98
C ASP A 336 -5.90 -17.65 2.63
N PHE A 337 -6.86 -16.80 3.02
CA PHE A 337 -6.81 -15.34 2.94
C PHE A 337 -5.83 -14.71 3.94
N ALA A 338 -5.15 -15.52 4.75
CA ALA A 338 -4.19 -15.10 5.77
C ALA A 338 -2.88 -14.52 5.18
N SER A 339 -2.69 -14.57 3.87
CA SER A 339 -1.63 -13.81 3.20
C SER A 339 -1.95 -12.31 3.30
N SER A 340 -1.38 -11.65 4.31
CA SER A 340 -1.40 -10.19 4.47
C SER A 340 -0.93 -9.45 3.21
N SER A 341 -0.14 -10.10 2.34
CA SER A 341 0.32 -9.51 1.07
C SER A 341 -0.84 -9.19 0.13
N TYR A 342 -1.78 -10.12 -0.09
CA TYR A 342 -2.91 -9.85 -1.01
C TYR A 342 -3.84 -8.77 -0.46
N GLN A 343 -4.03 -8.73 0.86
CA GLN A 343 -4.83 -7.69 1.51
C GLN A 343 -4.20 -6.31 1.29
N ASN A 344 -2.88 -6.19 1.46
CA ASN A 344 -2.13 -4.96 1.26
C ASN A 344 -2.12 -4.49 -0.21
N GLU A 345 -2.34 -5.40 -1.17
CA GLU A 345 -2.38 -5.09 -2.61
C GLU A 345 -3.79 -4.75 -3.09
N LEU A 346 -4.80 -5.52 -2.67
CA LEU A 346 -6.19 -5.34 -3.09
C LEU A 346 -6.85 -4.12 -2.44
N THR A 347 -6.52 -3.81 -1.19
CA THR A 347 -7.20 -2.72 -0.45
C THR A 347 -7.00 -1.36 -1.14
N PRO A 348 -5.77 -0.93 -1.50
CA PRO A 348 -5.56 0.31 -2.26
C PRO A 348 -6.28 0.32 -3.61
N LEU A 349 -6.24 -0.78 -4.36
CA LEU A 349 -6.92 -0.90 -5.65
C LEU A 349 -8.44 -0.74 -5.50
N ALA A 350 -9.05 -1.43 -4.53
CA ALA A 350 -10.47 -1.36 -4.25
C ALA A 350 -10.90 0.06 -3.86
N LEU A 351 -10.12 0.74 -3.01
CA LEU A 351 -10.42 2.10 -2.57
C LEU A 351 -10.32 3.13 -3.71
N VAL A 352 -9.32 3.00 -4.58
CA VAL A 352 -9.19 3.89 -5.76
C VAL A 352 -10.33 3.65 -6.75
N LEU A 353 -10.66 2.39 -7.06
CA LEU A 353 -11.81 2.06 -7.91
C LEU A 353 -13.14 2.54 -7.31
N MET A 354 -13.27 2.45 -5.98
CA MET A 354 -14.43 2.94 -5.25
C MET A 354 -14.58 4.45 -5.40
N ARG A 355 -13.50 5.23 -5.21
CA ARG A 355 -13.53 6.69 -5.40
C ARG A 355 -13.89 7.06 -6.83
N LEU A 356 -13.29 6.39 -7.83
CA LEU A 356 -13.63 6.60 -9.24
C LEU A 356 -15.11 6.32 -9.52
N ALA A 357 -15.69 5.25 -8.97
CA ALA A 357 -17.11 4.92 -9.13
C ALA A 357 -18.04 5.88 -8.37
N ALA A 358 -17.63 6.37 -7.21
CA ALA A 358 -18.40 7.33 -6.43
C ALA A 358 -18.47 8.69 -7.14
N GLU A 359 -17.34 9.17 -7.66
CA GLU A 359 -17.20 10.52 -8.22
C GLU A 359 -17.62 10.62 -9.70
N HIS A 360 -17.50 9.54 -10.49
CA HIS A 360 -17.75 9.56 -11.94
C HIS A 360 -18.85 8.59 -12.36
N SER A 361 -20.00 9.12 -12.81
CA SER A 361 -21.18 8.30 -13.18
C SER A 361 -20.95 7.33 -14.34
N GLU A 362 -20.20 7.75 -15.36
CA GLU A 362 -19.89 6.87 -16.51
C GLU A 362 -18.97 5.72 -16.12
N ILE A 363 -17.99 5.98 -15.24
CA ILE A 363 -17.09 4.96 -14.71
C ILE A 363 -17.87 3.98 -13.84
N ARG A 364 -18.74 4.50 -12.97
CA ARG A 364 -19.64 3.68 -12.16
C ARG A 364 -20.45 2.74 -13.01
N ARG A 365 -21.14 3.25 -14.04
CA ARG A 365 -21.98 2.44 -14.93
C ARG A 365 -21.17 1.33 -15.60
N ARG A 366 -19.99 1.67 -16.13
CA ARG A 366 -19.13 0.68 -16.78
C ARG A 366 -18.63 -0.40 -15.83
N LEU A 367 -18.11 -0.02 -14.67
CA LEU A 367 -17.65 -0.99 -13.66
C LEU A 367 -18.82 -1.83 -13.12
N PHE A 368 -20.00 -1.23 -12.99
CA PHE A 368 -21.21 -1.94 -12.61
C PHE A 368 -21.58 -3.01 -13.65
N GLU A 369 -21.62 -2.68 -14.94
CA GLU A 369 -21.88 -3.64 -16.03
C GLU A 369 -20.86 -4.81 -16.03
N ASP A 370 -19.59 -4.53 -15.72
CA ASP A 370 -18.54 -5.55 -15.66
C ASP A 370 -18.61 -6.45 -14.41
N VAL A 371 -19.15 -5.95 -13.29
CA VAL A 371 -19.29 -6.70 -12.02
C VAL A 371 -20.65 -7.40 -11.90
N TYR A 372 -21.71 -6.75 -12.36
CA TYR A 372 -23.11 -7.18 -12.36
C TYR A 372 -23.68 -7.22 -13.79
N PRO A 373 -23.23 -8.17 -14.63
CA PRO A 373 -23.70 -8.27 -16.02
C PRO A 373 -25.19 -8.66 -16.11
N ASP A 374 -25.95 -7.89 -16.89
CA ASP A 374 -27.38 -8.09 -17.10
C ASP A 374 -27.71 -9.52 -17.60
N GLY A 375 -28.75 -10.12 -17.02
CA GLY A 375 -29.30 -11.40 -17.45
C GLY A 375 -28.46 -12.65 -17.14
N THR A 376 -27.32 -12.50 -16.44
CA THR A 376 -26.44 -13.62 -16.07
C THR A 376 -26.43 -13.96 -14.58
N ILE A 377 -27.04 -13.09 -13.75
CA ILE A 377 -27.12 -13.29 -12.30
C ILE A 377 -28.30 -14.20 -12.00
N ASP A 378 -27.99 -15.40 -11.52
CA ASP A 378 -29.00 -16.31 -11.00
C ASP A 378 -29.35 -15.92 -9.56
N PHE A 379 -30.51 -15.29 -9.39
CA PHE A 379 -31.04 -14.92 -8.09
C PHE A 379 -31.68 -16.11 -7.35
N SER A 380 -31.71 -17.32 -7.92
CA SER A 380 -32.13 -18.53 -7.19
C SER A 380 -31.11 -18.96 -6.14
N GLU A 381 -29.83 -18.62 -6.37
CA GLU A 381 -28.72 -18.92 -5.47
C GLU A 381 -28.39 -17.76 -4.53
N LEU A 382 -27.80 -18.10 -3.38
CA LEU A 382 -27.24 -17.12 -2.44
C LEU A 382 -26.16 -16.27 -3.13
N PRO A 383 -26.07 -14.95 -2.86
CA PRO A 383 -25.12 -14.04 -3.48
C PRO A 383 -23.66 -14.51 -3.46
N GLU A 384 -23.22 -15.15 -2.38
CA GLU A 384 -21.87 -15.71 -2.26
C GLU A 384 -21.64 -16.98 -3.10
N ASN A 385 -22.68 -17.71 -3.48
CA ASN A 385 -22.55 -18.97 -4.20
C ASN A 385 -22.64 -18.81 -5.72
N ARG A 386 -23.18 -17.67 -6.18
CA ARG A 386 -23.32 -17.32 -7.59
C ARG A 386 -21.99 -17.40 -8.37
N SER A 387 -22.12 -17.40 -9.70
CA SER A 387 -20.99 -17.24 -10.60
C SER A 387 -20.63 -15.77 -10.82
N GLY A 388 -19.43 -15.50 -11.35
CA GLY A 388 -19.00 -14.16 -11.75
C GLY A 388 -18.24 -13.35 -10.68
N MET A 389 -18.05 -12.07 -10.97
CA MET A 389 -17.25 -11.15 -10.13
C MET A 389 -18.01 -10.68 -8.89
N SER A 390 -19.32 -10.42 -9.00
CA SER A 390 -20.19 -10.05 -7.88
C SER A 390 -20.09 -11.04 -6.71
N ALA A 391 -20.21 -12.34 -6.97
CA ALA A 391 -20.10 -13.38 -5.96
C ALA A 391 -18.72 -13.42 -5.28
N LYS A 392 -17.65 -13.27 -6.08
CA LYS A 392 -16.28 -13.19 -5.56
C LYS A 392 -16.09 -12.01 -4.62
N LEU A 393 -16.65 -10.84 -4.96
CA LEU A 393 -16.63 -9.67 -4.09
C LEU A 393 -17.42 -9.89 -2.80
N VAL A 394 -18.59 -10.52 -2.87
CA VAL A 394 -19.37 -10.87 -1.66
C VAL A 394 -18.58 -11.80 -0.73
N ARG A 395 -17.89 -12.83 -1.29
CA ARG A 395 -17.02 -13.72 -0.50
C ARG A 395 -15.87 -12.96 0.18
N LEU A 396 -15.26 -11.99 -0.50
CA LEU A 396 -14.23 -11.14 0.08
C LEU A 396 -14.78 -10.21 1.18
N MET A 397 -15.95 -9.63 0.95
CA MET A 397 -16.62 -8.73 1.90
C MET A 397 -17.02 -9.44 3.19
N ARG A 398 -17.40 -10.72 3.12
CA ARG A 398 -17.80 -11.50 4.31
C ARG A 398 -16.62 -11.99 5.15
N ASN A 399 -15.39 -11.97 4.62
CA ASN A 399 -14.25 -12.59 5.28
C ASN A 399 -13.85 -11.85 6.57
N PRO A 400 -14.02 -12.43 7.77
CA PRO A 400 -13.68 -11.75 9.02
C PRO A 400 -12.17 -11.59 9.23
N GLN A 401 -11.34 -12.39 8.57
CA GLN A 401 -9.88 -12.33 8.66
C GLN A 401 -9.24 -11.41 7.60
N GLY A 402 -10.05 -10.70 6.83
CA GLY A 402 -9.60 -9.86 5.72
C GLY A 402 -9.03 -8.49 6.13
N GLY A 403 -8.95 -8.17 7.42
CA GLY A 403 -8.46 -6.87 7.89
C GLY A 403 -9.32 -5.71 7.36
N MET A 404 -8.71 -4.76 6.65
CA MET A 404 -9.42 -3.63 6.03
C MET A 404 -10.07 -3.95 4.69
N LEU A 405 -9.68 -5.06 4.04
CA LEU A 405 -10.17 -5.41 2.71
C LEU A 405 -11.70 -5.60 2.67
N PRO A 406 -12.35 -6.33 3.60
CA PRO A 406 -13.81 -6.47 3.64
C PRO A 406 -14.56 -5.15 3.59
N ALA A 407 -14.10 -4.16 4.37
CA ALA A 407 -14.69 -2.84 4.40
C ALA A 407 -14.47 -2.08 3.08
N ALA A 408 -13.28 -2.18 2.47
CA ALA A 408 -13.00 -1.56 1.18
C ALA A 408 -13.82 -2.19 0.04
N ILE A 409 -14.05 -3.50 0.06
CA ILE A 409 -14.90 -4.19 -0.91
C ILE A 409 -16.36 -3.79 -0.72
N GLY A 410 -16.85 -3.71 0.52
CA GLY A 410 -18.19 -3.22 0.81
C GLY A 410 -18.42 -1.79 0.30
N ASP A 411 -17.45 -0.89 0.54
CA ASP A 411 -17.51 0.48 0.00
C ASP A 411 -17.51 0.51 -1.52
N LEU A 412 -16.71 -0.34 -2.17
CA LEU A 412 -16.67 -0.47 -3.63
C LEU A 412 -18.03 -0.93 -4.17
N ILE A 413 -18.61 -1.99 -3.62
CA ILE A 413 -19.93 -2.49 -4.04
C ILE A 413 -21.00 -1.40 -3.86
N LEU A 414 -20.99 -0.72 -2.71
CA LEU A 414 -21.95 0.35 -2.43
C LEU A 414 -21.79 1.54 -3.41
N ALA A 415 -20.55 1.91 -3.74
CA ALA A 415 -20.27 2.94 -4.75
C ALA A 415 -20.75 2.52 -6.16
N LEU A 416 -20.55 1.26 -6.55
CA LEU A 416 -21.06 0.71 -7.82
C LEU A 416 -22.59 0.81 -7.91
N LEU A 417 -23.28 0.62 -6.79
CA LEU A 417 -24.74 0.73 -6.66
C LEU A 417 -25.21 2.17 -6.41
N GLY A 418 -24.35 3.17 -6.64
CA GLY A 418 -24.71 4.59 -6.52
C GLY A 418 -25.07 5.00 -5.10
N HIS A 419 -24.46 4.37 -4.09
CA HIS A 419 -24.73 4.58 -2.67
C HIS A 419 -26.18 4.29 -2.24
N ASN A 420 -26.89 3.46 -3.01
CA ASN A 420 -28.24 3.04 -2.67
C ASN A 420 -28.20 1.80 -1.74
N ILE A 421 -28.47 2.02 -0.46
CA ILE A 421 -28.46 0.96 0.57
C ILE A 421 -29.48 -0.15 0.27
N LYS A 422 -30.63 0.19 -0.31
CA LYS A 422 -31.66 -0.80 -0.69
C LYS A 422 -31.15 -1.73 -1.78
N GLN A 423 -30.58 -1.18 -2.84
CA GLN A 423 -29.99 -1.98 -3.91
C GLN A 423 -28.78 -2.78 -3.42
N PHE A 424 -28.00 -2.23 -2.49
CA PHE A 424 -26.89 -2.92 -1.84
C PHE A 424 -27.35 -4.18 -1.09
N ILE A 425 -28.38 -4.05 -0.24
CA ILE A 425 -28.94 -5.18 0.50
C ILE A 425 -29.53 -6.21 -0.47
N MET A 426 -30.26 -5.79 -1.51
CA MET A 426 -30.81 -6.70 -2.52
C MET A 426 -29.72 -7.45 -3.32
N ALA A 427 -28.59 -6.79 -3.62
CA ALA A 427 -27.52 -7.39 -4.39
C ALA A 427 -26.64 -8.36 -3.57
N VAL A 428 -26.44 -8.06 -2.29
CA VAL A 428 -25.45 -8.73 -1.43
C VAL A 428 -26.10 -9.66 -0.40
N GLY A 429 -27.34 -9.38 -0.01
CA GLY A 429 -28.03 -10.01 1.13
C GLY A 429 -27.60 -9.40 2.46
N TYR A 430 -28.57 -9.07 3.32
CA TYR A 430 -28.30 -8.52 4.66
C TYR A 430 -27.39 -9.44 5.49
N GLY A 431 -27.56 -10.77 5.39
CA GLY A 431 -26.72 -11.73 6.12
C GLY A 431 -25.22 -11.62 5.79
N ASN A 432 -24.88 -11.20 4.57
CA ASN A 432 -23.50 -10.92 4.16
C ASN A 432 -23.08 -9.48 4.51
N ALA A 433 -24.01 -8.53 4.41
CA ALA A 433 -23.78 -7.11 4.61
C ALA A 433 -23.75 -6.66 6.08
N ALA A 434 -24.32 -7.42 7.02
CA ALA A 434 -24.53 -6.99 8.41
C ALA A 434 -23.24 -6.51 9.09
N GLY A 435 -22.14 -7.26 8.97
CA GLY A 435 -20.85 -6.89 9.55
C GLY A 435 -20.31 -5.57 8.98
N TYR A 436 -20.45 -5.37 7.67
CA TYR A 436 -20.07 -4.13 6.99
C TYR A 436 -20.93 -2.94 7.43
N MET A 437 -22.26 -3.11 7.47
CA MET A 437 -23.19 -2.04 7.84
C MET A 437 -22.98 -1.59 9.29
N VAL A 438 -22.79 -2.53 10.22
CA VAL A 438 -22.45 -2.22 11.62
C VAL A 438 -21.13 -1.44 11.70
N ALA A 439 -20.10 -1.88 10.98
CA ALA A 439 -18.80 -1.20 10.98
C ALA A 439 -18.86 0.23 10.41
N ARG A 440 -19.80 0.51 9.50
CA ARG A 440 -19.99 1.82 8.86
C ARG A 440 -21.10 2.67 9.49
N ASN A 441 -21.76 2.20 10.56
CA ASN A 441 -22.94 2.82 11.17
C ASN A 441 -24.05 3.12 10.13
N ILE A 442 -24.27 2.20 9.20
CA ILE A 442 -25.34 2.32 8.19
C ILE A 442 -26.62 1.71 8.77
N GLU A 443 -27.67 2.53 8.87
CA GLU A 443 -28.99 2.08 9.28
C GLU A 443 -29.74 1.40 8.14
N ILE A 444 -30.59 0.44 8.48
CA ILE A 444 -31.45 -0.26 7.53
C ILE A 444 -32.65 0.65 7.20
N PRO A 445 -32.89 0.99 5.92
CA PRO A 445 -34.07 1.76 5.54
C PRO A 445 -35.38 1.07 5.95
N ALA A 446 -36.35 1.85 6.46
CA ALA A 446 -37.65 1.33 6.90
C ALA A 446 -38.40 0.59 5.78
N ASP A 447 -38.34 1.10 4.54
CA ASP A 447 -38.95 0.48 3.36
C ASP A 447 -38.50 -0.97 3.13
N ILE A 448 -37.30 -1.34 3.58
CA ILE A 448 -36.80 -2.73 3.47
C ILE A 448 -37.45 -3.59 4.55
N ILE A 449 -37.55 -3.07 5.78
CA ILE A 449 -38.21 -3.73 6.90
C ILE A 449 -39.68 -4.00 6.54
N ASP A 450 -40.35 -3.02 5.92
CA ASP A 450 -41.72 -3.16 5.46
C ASP A 450 -41.83 -4.20 4.31
N SER A 451 -40.88 -4.21 3.37
CA SER A 451 -40.86 -5.19 2.28
C SER A 451 -40.67 -6.64 2.72
N VAL A 452 -39.93 -6.88 3.81
CA VAL A 452 -39.79 -8.22 4.41
C VAL A 452 -41.14 -8.70 4.97
N ASN A 453 -41.97 -7.78 5.48
CA ASN A 453 -43.28 -8.11 6.07
C ASN A 453 -44.39 -8.26 5.02
N GLU A 454 -44.30 -7.59 3.87
CA GLU A 454 -45.36 -7.54 2.85
C GLU A 454 -45.15 -8.52 1.67
N ASN A 455 -43.90 -8.78 1.27
CA ASN A 455 -43.58 -9.49 0.02
C ASN A 455 -43.27 -10.99 0.16
N SER A 456 -43.53 -11.60 1.33
CA SER A 456 -43.33 -13.05 1.56
C SER A 456 -44.21 -13.95 0.67
N ASN A 457 -45.14 -13.37 -0.12
CA ASN A 457 -46.08 -14.08 -0.97
C ASN A 457 -45.75 -14.05 -2.48
N GLU A 458 -44.67 -13.37 -2.91
CA GLU A 458 -44.26 -13.28 -4.32
C GLU A 458 -42.95 -14.04 -4.59
N ALA A 459 -43.03 -15.16 -5.32
CA ALA A 459 -41.88 -16.03 -5.63
C ALA A 459 -40.78 -15.35 -6.48
N ASP A 460 -41.10 -14.27 -7.19
CA ASP A 460 -40.15 -13.52 -8.02
C ASP A 460 -39.54 -12.31 -7.30
N ALA A 461 -39.87 -12.09 -6.01
CA ALA A 461 -39.28 -11.03 -5.21
C ALA A 461 -37.96 -11.48 -4.55
N VAL A 462 -36.96 -10.61 -4.54
CA VAL A 462 -35.67 -10.88 -3.88
C VAL A 462 -35.83 -10.67 -2.36
N ASP A 463 -35.52 -11.70 -1.58
CA ASP A 463 -35.44 -11.64 -0.12
C ASP A 463 -34.30 -10.70 0.32
N PRO A 464 -34.58 -9.60 1.04
CA PRO A 464 -33.56 -8.71 1.56
C PRO A 464 -32.57 -9.38 2.54
N VAL A 465 -32.96 -10.46 3.21
CA VAL A 465 -32.10 -11.14 4.20
C VAL A 465 -31.03 -11.96 3.49
N THR A 466 -31.45 -12.84 2.60
CA THR A 466 -30.55 -13.78 1.89
C THR A 466 -30.03 -13.24 0.56
N GLY A 467 -30.70 -12.26 -0.03
CA GLY A 467 -30.38 -11.69 -1.34
C GLY A 467 -30.75 -12.58 -2.53
N ARG A 468 -31.46 -13.71 -2.32
CA ARG A 468 -31.98 -14.61 -3.36
C ARG A 468 -33.50 -14.44 -3.53
N TYR A 469 -34.08 -14.98 -4.60
CA TYR A 469 -35.53 -15.10 -4.74
C TYR A 469 -36.10 -16.01 -3.66
N TRP A 470 -37.33 -15.74 -3.23
CA TRP A 470 -38.09 -16.63 -2.37
C TRP A 470 -38.33 -17.96 -3.09
N SER A 471 -37.85 -19.07 -2.52
CA SER A 471 -38.23 -20.37 -3.06
C SER A 471 -39.68 -20.69 -2.69
N GLN A 472 -40.35 -21.50 -3.50
CA GLN A 472 -41.69 -22.01 -3.15
C GLN A 472 -41.67 -22.81 -1.83
N GLU A 473 -40.53 -23.42 -1.50
CA GLU A 473 -40.34 -24.09 -0.20
C GLU A 473 -40.27 -23.07 0.94
N ASP A 474 -39.58 -21.94 0.78
CA ASP A 474 -39.50 -20.87 1.80
C ASP A 474 -40.89 -20.26 2.07
N ILE A 475 -41.64 -19.95 1.01
CA ILE A 475 -43.01 -19.39 1.09
C ILE A 475 -43.96 -20.38 1.80
N ASN A 476 -43.83 -21.67 1.49
CA ASN A 476 -44.64 -22.71 2.12
C ASN A 476 -44.18 -23.03 3.56
N HIS A 477 -42.88 -22.89 3.86
CA HIS A 477 -42.32 -23.15 5.19
C HIS A 477 -42.78 -22.12 6.23
N GLU A 478 -42.99 -20.86 5.85
CA GLU A 478 -43.55 -19.84 6.75
C GLU A 478 -45.03 -20.09 7.12
N LEU A 479 -45.77 -20.84 6.30
CA LEU A 479 -47.21 -21.05 6.50
C LEU A 479 -47.62 -22.48 6.88
N ALA A 480 -46.82 -23.53 6.61
CA ALA A 480 -47.37 -24.90 6.58
C ALA A 480 -46.71 -25.98 7.46
N ASN A 481 -45.52 -25.80 8.06
CA ASN A 481 -44.79 -26.93 8.69
C ASN A 481 -44.22 -26.69 10.09
N MET A 482 -44.79 -25.81 10.91
CA MET A 482 -44.53 -25.89 12.36
C MET A 482 -45.71 -26.58 13.02
N THR A 483 -45.45 -27.71 13.67
CA THR A 483 -46.42 -28.27 14.63
C THR A 483 -46.70 -27.21 15.72
N ASP A 484 -47.88 -27.24 16.32
CA ASP A 484 -48.21 -26.21 17.31
C ASP A 484 -47.24 -26.22 18.51
N GLU A 485 -46.68 -27.39 18.82
CA GLU A 485 -45.61 -27.55 19.82
C GLU A 485 -44.27 -26.90 19.39
N GLU A 486 -43.93 -26.91 18.10
CA GLU A 486 -42.75 -26.23 17.57
C GLU A 486 -42.93 -24.71 17.53
N LYS A 487 -44.15 -24.23 17.24
CA LYS A 487 -44.49 -22.80 17.34
C LYS A 487 -44.33 -22.30 18.76
N GLU A 488 -44.78 -23.07 19.76
CA GLU A 488 -44.60 -22.73 21.17
C GLU A 488 -43.11 -22.68 21.56
N ARG A 489 -42.33 -23.69 21.18
CA ARG A 489 -40.88 -23.71 21.48
C ARG A 489 -40.12 -22.57 20.82
N GLU A 490 -40.46 -22.19 19.59
CA GLU A 490 -39.82 -21.07 18.91
C GLU A 490 -40.27 -19.72 19.50
N ALA A 491 -41.54 -19.59 19.92
CA ALA A 491 -42.04 -18.43 20.65
C ALA A 491 -41.34 -18.23 22.01
N GLU A 492 -41.09 -19.32 22.75
CA GLU A 492 -40.31 -19.28 23.99
C GLU A 492 -38.86 -18.85 23.76
N ARG A 493 -38.20 -19.41 22.73
CA ARG A 493 -36.85 -19.02 22.34
C ARG A 493 -36.77 -17.54 21.99
N LEU A 494 -37.69 -17.04 21.18
CA LEU A 494 -37.78 -15.63 20.81
C LEU A 494 -38.02 -14.74 22.03
N PHE A 495 -38.91 -15.15 22.94
CA PHE A 495 -39.16 -14.41 24.19
C PHE A 495 -37.87 -14.24 25.02
N VAL A 496 -37.10 -15.32 25.20
CA VAL A 496 -35.82 -15.26 25.92
C VAL A 496 -34.79 -14.41 25.17
N LEU A 497 -34.75 -14.48 23.83
CA LEU A 497 -33.81 -13.71 23.01
C LEU A 497 -34.08 -12.20 23.14
N PHE A 498 -35.35 -11.78 23.06
CA PHE A 498 -35.75 -10.38 23.28
C PHE A 498 -35.48 -9.90 24.72
N GLU A 499 -35.67 -10.75 25.73
CA GLU A 499 -35.37 -10.40 27.12
C GLU A 499 -33.86 -10.23 27.34
N ARG A 500 -33.03 -11.08 26.72
CA ARG A 500 -31.56 -10.96 26.74
C ARG A 500 -31.08 -9.71 26.00
N LEU A 501 -31.66 -9.41 24.84
CA LEU A 501 -31.33 -8.21 24.05
C LEU A 501 -31.67 -6.92 24.82
N ASN A 502 -32.82 -6.89 25.51
CA ASN A 502 -33.20 -5.78 26.37
C ASN A 502 -32.32 -5.67 27.63
N LYS A 503 -31.77 -6.78 28.14
CA LYS A 503 -30.80 -6.79 29.26
C LYS A 503 -29.40 -6.33 28.86
N THR A 504 -28.97 -6.52 27.60
CA THR A 504 -27.66 -6.05 27.10
C THR A 504 -27.62 -4.56 26.76
N GLY A 505 -28.77 -3.87 26.71
CA GLY A 505 -28.86 -2.41 26.77
C GLY A 505 -28.49 -1.64 25.50
N VAL A 506 -28.21 -2.32 24.39
CA VAL A 506 -27.78 -1.69 23.12
C VAL A 506 -28.97 -1.18 22.30
N ILE A 507 -30.14 -1.83 22.39
CA ILE A 507 -31.39 -1.41 21.72
C ILE A 507 -32.56 -1.78 22.64
N LYS A 508 -33.48 -0.84 22.91
CA LYS A 508 -34.77 -1.14 23.57
C LYS A 508 -35.78 -1.51 22.49
N VAL A 509 -36.08 -2.79 22.35
CA VAL A 509 -37.12 -3.28 21.44
C VAL A 509 -38.30 -3.73 22.27
N GLU A 510 -39.48 -3.18 22.00
CA GLU A 510 -40.73 -3.62 22.62
C GLU A 510 -41.04 -5.03 22.12
N ASN A 511 -41.19 -6.01 23.02
CA ASN A 511 -41.35 -7.41 22.61
C ASN A 511 -42.71 -7.57 21.89
N PRO A 512 -42.72 -7.93 20.59
CA PRO A 512 -43.96 -8.03 19.81
C PRO A 512 -44.94 -9.07 20.38
N LEU A 513 -44.46 -10.11 21.08
CA LEU A 513 -45.32 -11.07 21.79
C LEU A 513 -46.09 -10.39 22.94
N ARG A 514 -45.44 -9.52 23.72
CA ARG A 514 -46.12 -8.76 24.78
C ARG A 514 -47.15 -7.80 24.21
N SER A 515 -46.80 -7.06 23.16
CA SER A 515 -47.73 -6.13 22.53
C SER A 515 -48.91 -6.83 21.86
N ALA A 516 -48.75 -8.07 21.37
CA ALA A 516 -49.84 -8.89 20.84
C ALA A 516 -50.77 -9.43 21.93
N VAL A 517 -50.22 -9.83 23.08
CA VAL A 517 -50.98 -10.22 24.29
C VAL A 517 -51.78 -9.03 24.83
N GLU A 518 -51.15 -7.85 24.94
CA GLU A 518 -51.81 -6.62 25.43
C GLU A 518 -52.92 -6.12 24.49
N LYS A 519 -52.78 -6.35 23.17
CA LYS A 519 -53.80 -6.00 22.17
C LYS A 519 -54.90 -7.05 22.00
N GLY A 520 -54.90 -8.13 22.79
CA GLY A 520 -55.92 -9.18 22.74
C GLY A 520 -55.96 -9.96 21.42
N ARG A 521 -54.86 -9.96 20.65
CA ARG A 521 -54.70 -10.75 19.41
C ARG A 521 -54.02 -12.11 19.66
N PHE A 522 -53.93 -12.51 20.92
CA PHE A 522 -53.38 -13.80 21.32
C PHE A 522 -54.53 -14.80 21.42
N GLN A 523 -54.45 -15.88 20.64
CA GLN A 523 -55.42 -16.96 20.66
C GLN A 523 -54.69 -18.18 21.23
N GLU A 524 -55.05 -18.58 22.46
CA GLU A 524 -54.60 -19.87 23.00
C GLU A 524 -55.26 -20.97 22.16
N LEU A 525 -54.47 -21.91 21.65
CA LEU A 525 -54.99 -23.05 20.91
C LEU A 525 -55.67 -24.00 21.90
N ASP A 526 -56.93 -24.34 21.66
CA ASP A 526 -57.66 -25.31 22.49
C ASP A 526 -57.02 -26.70 22.32
N SER A 527 -56.73 -27.37 23.44
CA SER A 527 -55.98 -28.63 23.49
C SER A 527 -56.69 -29.86 22.90
N ASP A 528 -57.90 -29.70 22.35
CA ASP A 528 -58.85 -30.81 22.19
C ASP A 528 -59.18 -31.18 20.72
N GLU A 529 -58.52 -30.61 19.71
CA GLU A 529 -58.73 -30.98 18.29
C GLU A 529 -57.76 -32.06 17.74
N SER A 530 -57.12 -32.86 18.61
CA SER A 530 -56.29 -34.01 18.18
C SER A 530 -56.97 -35.38 18.24
N GLU A 531 -58.31 -35.45 18.38
CA GLU A 531 -59.06 -36.71 18.28
C GLU A 531 -60.40 -36.57 17.53
N ALA A 532 -60.39 -36.23 16.24
CA ALA A 532 -61.47 -36.64 15.32
C ALA A 532 -61.10 -36.52 13.82
N SER A 533 -60.83 -37.70 13.23
CA SER A 533 -60.87 -38.06 11.79
C SER A 533 -59.69 -37.68 10.89
#